data_AF-A0A4S4BAP3-F1
#
_entry.id   AF-A0A4S4BAP3-F1
#
_cell.length_a   1.000
_cell.length_b   1.000
_cell.length_c   1.000
_cell.angle_alpha   90.00
_cell.angle_beta   90.00
_cell.angle_gamma   90.00
#
_symmetry.space_group_name_H-M   'P 1'
#
loop_
_entity.id
_entity.type
_entity.pdbx_description
1 polymer ?
#
loop_
_entity_poly.entity_id
_entity_poly.type
_entity_poly.pdbx_seq_one_letter_code
_entity_poly.pdbx_strand_id
1 'polypeptide(L)'
;MDVVLVDETQDFSRLQHRLVKHVIGRRGRVVLVGDRAQAISEFTGADAGGLDRAQETFNALPLRLTVTFRCPKSHVALASEFSDLIVAAPHAAEGEVSSVSEDEVLSELQPEDLVMARTNAPMISFALRCAQQGLTVEVMGHDLVAKLEGHVTRCFAYPFEVADIEPRLQEYGMALLQDHYEQGVRGKRLRRAMQQDVDLLVCIAALAAEVATRALPTRGTSAASSAPGGRLNGNSETEGGGRTGDGTSRFVLERTRTNREAESTHQAADGPGKRCLPTTALNSVRSAVMLDHSPHPNDQQL
;
A
#
# COMPACT_ATOMS: atom_id res chain seq x y z
N MET A 1 -21.02 -11.61 -27.32
CA MET A 1 -21.52 -11.06 -26.04
C MET A 1 -22.19 -9.75 -26.32
N ASP A 2 -23.34 -9.48 -25.69
CA ASP A 2 -24.09 -8.25 -25.95
C ASP A 2 -23.46 -7.04 -25.26
N VAL A 3 -22.99 -7.23 -24.03
CA VAL A 3 -22.28 -6.21 -23.25
C VAL A 3 -21.07 -6.83 -22.54
N VAL A 4 -19.93 -6.15 -22.59
CA VAL A 4 -18.72 -6.46 -21.81
C VAL A 4 -18.44 -5.29 -20.87
N LEU A 5 -18.25 -5.60 -19.59
CA LEU A 5 -17.87 -4.62 -18.57
C LEU A 5 -16.42 -4.89 -18.20
N VAL A 6 -15.58 -3.85 -18.25
CA VAL A 6 -14.16 -3.93 -17.91
C VAL A 6 -13.90 -2.91 -16.81
N ASP A 7 -13.34 -3.39 -15.70
CA ASP A 7 -12.92 -2.56 -14.58
C ASP A 7 -11.39 -2.38 -14.61
N GLU A 8 -10.89 -1.36 -13.94
CA GLU A 8 -9.46 -1.02 -13.85
C GLU A 8 -8.75 -0.94 -15.22
N THR A 9 -9.43 -0.35 -16.20
CA THR A 9 -8.97 -0.29 -17.60
C THR A 9 -7.63 0.46 -17.74
N GLN A 10 -7.29 1.35 -16.81
CA GLN A 10 -5.98 2.02 -16.80
C GLN A 10 -4.80 1.05 -16.71
N ASP A 11 -5.00 -0.12 -16.09
CA ASP A 11 -3.95 -1.12 -15.88
C ASP A 11 -3.87 -2.15 -17.02
N PHE A 12 -4.67 -2.00 -18.06
CA PHE A 12 -4.66 -2.92 -19.19
C PHE A 12 -3.45 -2.68 -20.10
N SER A 13 -2.81 -3.79 -20.50
CA SER A 13 -1.88 -3.84 -21.61
C SER A 13 -2.61 -3.75 -22.96
N ARG A 14 -1.85 -3.42 -24.01
CA ARG A 14 -2.37 -3.43 -25.40
C ARG A 14 -2.95 -4.79 -25.80
N LEU A 15 -2.39 -5.88 -25.30
CA LEU A 15 -2.88 -7.22 -25.59
C LEU A 15 -4.26 -7.45 -24.96
N GLN A 16 -4.45 -7.03 -23.71
CA GLN A 16 -5.74 -7.14 -23.02
C GLN A 16 -6.81 -6.30 -23.72
N HIS A 17 -6.50 -5.08 -24.17
CA HIS A 17 -7.43 -4.29 -25.01
C HIS A 17 -7.85 -5.04 -26.29
N ARG A 18 -6.90 -5.66 -26.99
CA ARG A 18 -7.20 -6.43 -28.21
C ARG A 18 -8.01 -7.68 -27.92
N LEU A 19 -7.77 -8.34 -26.79
CA LEU A 19 -8.56 -9.49 -26.36
C LEU A 19 -10.02 -9.09 -26.10
N VAL A 20 -10.25 -8.00 -25.35
CA VAL A 20 -11.59 -7.46 -25.13
C VAL A 20 -12.28 -7.14 -26.46
N LYS A 21 -11.57 -6.49 -27.39
CA LYS A 21 -12.08 -6.19 -28.75
C LYS A 21 -12.39 -7.44 -29.57
N HIS A 22 -11.70 -8.54 -29.33
CA HIS A 22 -12.01 -9.81 -29.97
C HIS A 22 -13.26 -10.47 -29.36
N VAL A 23 -13.35 -10.51 -28.02
CA VAL A 23 -14.45 -11.13 -27.26
C VAL A 23 -15.80 -10.44 -27.51
N ILE A 24 -15.81 -9.11 -27.58
CA ILE A 24 -17.02 -8.33 -27.85
C ILE A 24 -17.55 -8.51 -29.28
N GLY A 25 -16.67 -8.88 -30.21
CA GLY A 25 -17.00 -9.05 -31.62
C GLY A 25 -17.43 -7.74 -32.30
N ARG A 26 -18.17 -7.84 -33.41
CA ARG A 26 -18.51 -6.67 -34.26
C ARG A 26 -19.71 -5.85 -33.78
N ARG A 27 -20.55 -6.40 -32.90
CA ARG A 27 -21.85 -5.81 -32.52
C ARG A 27 -22.05 -5.64 -31.01
N GLY A 28 -21.13 -6.13 -30.18
CA GLY A 28 -21.27 -5.97 -28.73
C GLY A 28 -20.95 -4.54 -28.27
N ARG A 29 -21.40 -4.20 -27.07
CA ARG A 29 -21.11 -2.93 -26.37
C ARG A 29 -20.07 -3.16 -25.28
N VAL A 30 -19.15 -2.22 -25.11
CA VAL A 30 -18.18 -2.24 -24.00
C VAL A 30 -18.43 -1.06 -23.07
N VAL A 31 -18.34 -1.31 -21.77
CA VAL A 31 -18.22 -0.27 -20.75
C VAL A 31 -16.87 -0.47 -20.08
N LEU A 32 -16.06 0.57 -20.11
CA LEU A 32 -14.69 0.59 -19.60
C LEU A 32 -14.66 1.56 -18.43
N VAL A 33 -14.31 1.07 -17.25
CA VAL A 33 -14.19 1.86 -16.01
C VAL A 33 -12.72 1.90 -15.63
N GLY A 34 -12.28 3.04 -15.11
CA GLY A 34 -10.91 3.24 -14.63
C GLY A 34 -10.61 4.70 -14.31
N ASP A 35 -9.48 4.92 -13.64
CA ASP A 35 -8.97 6.25 -13.29
C ASP A 35 -7.52 6.43 -13.80
N ARG A 36 -7.28 7.49 -14.57
CA ARG A 36 -5.95 7.81 -15.11
C ARG A 36 -4.96 8.16 -14.00
N ALA A 37 -5.43 8.80 -12.93
CA ALA A 37 -4.59 9.16 -11.79
C ALA A 37 -4.18 7.94 -10.94
N GLN A 38 -4.82 6.77 -11.16
CA GLN A 38 -4.52 5.51 -10.47
C GLN A 38 -3.71 4.53 -11.32
N ALA A 39 -3.19 4.96 -12.48
CA ALA A 39 -2.38 4.12 -13.36
C ALA A 39 -0.96 3.89 -12.77
N ILE A 40 -0.82 2.89 -11.91
CA ILE A 40 0.45 2.59 -11.21
C ILE A 40 1.15 1.33 -11.74
N SER A 41 0.52 0.58 -12.64
CA SER A 41 0.96 -0.76 -13.07
C SER A 41 1.78 -0.77 -14.39
N GLU A 42 2.32 0.36 -14.84
CA GLU A 42 3.12 0.43 -16.09
C GLU A 42 4.33 -0.53 -16.04
N PHE A 43 4.95 -0.69 -14.87
CA PHE A 43 6.12 -1.53 -14.68
C PHE A 43 5.85 -3.03 -14.94
N THR A 44 4.61 -3.49 -14.77
CA THR A 44 4.15 -4.86 -15.07
C THR A 44 3.63 -5.02 -16.49
N GLY A 45 3.65 -3.95 -17.31
CA GLY A 45 3.26 -4.00 -18.72
C GLY A 45 1.88 -3.46 -19.03
N ALA A 46 1.24 -2.74 -18.09
CA ALA A 46 0.12 -1.88 -18.41
C ALA A 46 0.56 -0.85 -19.46
N ASP A 47 -0.36 -0.44 -20.34
CA ASP A 47 -0.04 0.59 -21.31
C ASP A 47 -0.01 1.97 -20.65
N ALA A 48 1.07 2.73 -20.85
CA ALA A 48 1.23 4.07 -20.28
C ALA A 48 0.08 5.04 -20.65
N GLY A 49 -0.60 4.81 -21.78
CA GLY A 49 -1.80 5.53 -22.18
C GLY A 49 -3.07 4.69 -22.03
N GLY A 50 -3.15 3.79 -21.05
CA GLY A 50 -4.18 2.75 -20.92
C GLY A 50 -5.60 3.21 -21.28
N LEU A 51 -6.16 4.12 -20.50
CA LEU A 51 -7.52 4.65 -20.70
C LEU A 51 -7.69 5.44 -22.01
N ASP A 52 -6.72 6.29 -22.38
CA ASP A 52 -6.77 7.03 -23.65
C ASP A 52 -6.79 6.08 -24.85
N ARG A 53 -5.91 5.07 -24.81
CA ARG A 53 -5.83 4.05 -25.85
C ARG A 53 -7.07 3.18 -25.88
N ALA A 54 -7.67 2.89 -24.72
CA ALA A 54 -8.94 2.18 -24.67
C ALA A 54 -10.05 3.01 -25.35
N GLN A 55 -10.14 4.31 -25.03
CA GLN A 55 -11.08 5.23 -25.68
C GLN A 55 -10.92 5.23 -27.20
N GLU A 56 -9.69 5.33 -27.72
CA GLU A 56 -9.40 5.24 -29.16
C GLU A 56 -9.75 3.87 -29.75
N THR A 57 -9.37 2.79 -29.07
CA THR A 57 -9.51 1.40 -29.56
C THR A 57 -10.98 1.00 -29.76
N PHE A 58 -11.84 1.50 -28.87
CA PHE A 58 -13.27 1.17 -28.82
C PHE A 58 -14.17 2.29 -29.34
N ASN A 59 -13.60 3.45 -29.74
CA ASN A 59 -14.36 4.66 -30.06
C ASN A 59 -15.38 5.00 -28.94
N ALA A 60 -14.92 4.94 -27.69
CA ALA A 60 -15.78 5.05 -26.52
C ALA A 60 -16.12 6.51 -26.22
N LEU A 61 -17.36 6.75 -25.76
CA LEU A 61 -17.78 8.04 -25.23
C LEU A 61 -17.26 8.19 -23.78
N PRO A 62 -16.44 9.21 -23.46
CA PRO A 62 -15.97 9.42 -22.10
C PRO A 62 -17.10 9.95 -21.22
N LEU A 63 -17.32 9.30 -20.07
CA LEU A 63 -18.22 9.75 -19.02
C LEU A 63 -17.42 9.92 -17.74
N ARG A 64 -17.51 11.10 -17.10
CA ARG A 64 -16.73 11.43 -15.91
C ARG A 64 -17.55 11.23 -14.65
N LEU A 65 -17.02 10.44 -13.72
CA LEU A 65 -17.55 10.27 -12.37
C LEU A 65 -16.53 10.83 -11.38
N THR A 66 -16.70 12.09 -10.99
CA THR A 66 -15.70 12.83 -10.20
C THR A 66 -16.03 12.87 -8.71
N VAL A 67 -17.27 12.59 -8.32
CA VAL A 67 -17.70 12.71 -6.92
C VAL A 67 -17.32 11.46 -6.13
N THR A 68 -16.51 11.63 -5.09
CA THR A 68 -16.23 10.57 -4.10
C THR A 68 -17.28 10.58 -2.99
N PHE A 69 -17.80 9.39 -2.70
CA PHE A 69 -18.68 9.12 -1.56
C PHE A 69 -17.94 8.40 -0.42
N ARG A 70 -16.62 8.18 -0.57
CA ARG A 70 -15.78 7.49 0.41
C ARG A 70 -15.00 8.45 1.29
N CYS A 71 -14.38 9.47 0.70
CA CYS A 71 -13.37 10.28 1.36
C CYS A 71 -13.97 11.55 2.00
N PRO A 72 -13.53 11.93 3.21
CA PRO A 72 -13.84 13.24 3.81
C PRO A 72 -13.28 14.41 3.00
N LYS A 73 -13.78 15.62 3.29
CA LYS A 73 -13.38 16.86 2.59
C LYS A 73 -11.87 17.15 2.69
N SER A 74 -11.27 17.05 3.87
CA SER A 74 -9.83 17.23 4.07
C SER A 74 -8.97 16.27 3.23
N HIS A 75 -9.41 15.03 3.07
CA HIS A 75 -8.67 14.02 2.30
C HIS A 75 -8.75 14.30 0.79
N VAL A 76 -9.92 14.74 0.31
CA VAL A 76 -10.06 15.20 -1.07
C VAL A 76 -9.19 16.43 -1.31
N ALA A 77 -9.16 17.39 -0.37
CA ALA A 77 -8.31 18.57 -0.49
C ALA A 77 -6.82 18.21 -0.63
N LEU A 78 -6.34 17.24 0.15
CA LEU A 78 -4.98 16.71 0.01
C LEU A 78 -4.79 16.00 -1.34
N ALA A 79 -5.74 15.16 -1.75
CA ALA A 79 -5.65 14.44 -3.02
C ALA A 79 -5.69 15.39 -4.24
N SER A 80 -6.37 16.53 -4.13
CA SER A 80 -6.43 17.56 -5.17
C SER A 80 -5.07 18.22 -5.45
N GLU A 81 -4.08 18.10 -4.57
CA GLU A 81 -2.70 18.51 -4.89
C GLU A 81 -2.07 17.66 -6.00
N PHE A 82 -2.60 16.45 -6.24
CA PHE A 82 -2.09 15.48 -7.21
C PHE A 82 -3.04 15.25 -8.38
N SER A 83 -4.35 15.47 -8.20
CA SER A 83 -5.36 15.21 -9.24
C SER A 83 -6.60 16.09 -9.08
N ASP A 84 -6.96 16.82 -10.14
CA ASP A 84 -8.18 17.66 -10.19
C ASP A 84 -9.46 16.85 -10.47
N LEU A 85 -9.37 15.51 -10.55
CA LEU A 85 -10.51 14.66 -10.94
C LEU A 85 -11.45 14.31 -9.80
N ILE A 86 -10.99 14.39 -8.55
CA ILE A 86 -11.75 13.97 -7.37
C ILE A 86 -12.41 15.16 -6.69
N VAL A 87 -13.70 15.04 -6.41
CA VAL A 87 -14.53 16.06 -5.75
C VAL A 87 -15.27 15.42 -4.58
N ALA A 88 -15.24 16.04 -3.41
CA ALA A 88 -15.96 15.54 -2.25
C ALA A 88 -17.48 15.64 -2.48
N ALA A 89 -18.23 14.63 -2.05
CA ALA A 89 -19.69 14.72 -2.04
C ALA A 89 -20.15 15.96 -1.23
N PRO A 90 -21.27 16.61 -1.62
CA PRO A 90 -21.76 17.82 -0.93
C PRO A 90 -21.90 17.64 0.59
N HIS A 91 -22.31 16.44 1.01
CA HIS A 91 -22.56 16.05 2.39
C HIS A 91 -21.41 15.24 3.02
N ALA A 92 -20.24 15.18 2.38
CA ALA A 92 -19.07 14.54 2.98
C ALA A 92 -18.70 15.24 4.30
N ALA A 93 -18.41 14.43 5.31
CA ALA A 93 -17.93 14.91 6.60
C ALA A 93 -16.57 15.59 6.47
N GLU A 94 -16.20 16.37 7.48
CA GLU A 94 -14.79 16.72 7.64
C GLU A 94 -14.01 15.55 8.27
N GLY A 95 -12.80 15.32 7.80
CA GLY A 95 -11.84 14.38 8.35
C GLY A 95 -10.60 15.09 8.87
N GLU A 96 -9.58 14.32 9.24
CA GLU A 96 -8.33 14.84 9.79
C GLU A 96 -7.14 14.35 8.96
N VAL A 97 -6.21 15.25 8.64
CA VAL A 97 -4.93 14.94 8.00
C VAL A 97 -3.85 15.58 8.85
N SER A 98 -2.94 14.78 9.39
CA SER A 98 -1.86 15.24 10.25
C SER A 98 -0.53 14.61 9.85
N SER A 99 0.56 15.32 10.13
CA SER A 99 1.92 14.76 10.05
C SER A 99 2.32 14.30 11.45
N VAL A 100 2.58 13.01 11.60
CA VAL A 100 2.92 12.37 12.88
C VAL A 100 4.21 11.59 12.75
N SER A 101 4.93 11.45 13.86
CA SER A 101 6.11 10.61 13.98
C SER A 101 5.74 9.13 14.11
N GLU A 102 6.68 8.23 13.81
CA GLU A 102 6.46 6.79 13.91
C GLU A 102 6.12 6.34 15.34
N ASP A 103 6.69 7.00 16.35
CA ASP A 103 6.42 6.71 17.77
C ASP A 103 5.00 7.14 18.17
N GLU A 104 4.53 8.28 17.66
CA GLU A 104 3.15 8.73 17.87
C GLU A 104 2.17 7.76 17.22
N VAL A 105 2.40 7.35 15.97
CA VAL A 105 1.58 6.33 15.28
C VAL A 105 1.52 5.06 16.11
N LEU A 106 2.66 4.55 16.56
CA LEU A 106 2.74 3.32 17.36
C LEU A 106 1.91 3.40 18.65
N SER A 107 1.83 4.58 19.27
CA SER A 107 1.05 4.82 20.49
C SER A 107 -0.45 5.01 20.26
N GLU A 108 -0.84 5.40 19.04
CA GLU A 108 -2.22 5.74 18.68
C GLU A 108 -2.94 4.68 17.84
N LEU A 109 -2.21 3.68 17.32
CA LEU A 109 -2.77 2.62 16.48
C LEU A 109 -3.90 1.87 17.17
N GLN A 110 -4.98 1.67 16.43
CA GLN A 110 -6.11 0.86 16.83
C GLN A 110 -6.23 -0.38 15.93
N PRO A 111 -6.88 -1.45 16.40
CA PRO A 111 -7.28 -2.54 15.52
C PRO A 111 -8.06 -1.99 14.31
N GLU A 112 -7.83 -2.58 13.14
CA GLU A 112 -8.41 -2.17 11.84
C GLU A 112 -7.79 -0.93 11.17
N ASP A 113 -6.82 -0.25 11.81
CA ASP A 113 -6.05 0.80 11.14
C ASP A 113 -5.17 0.22 10.01
N LEU A 114 -5.13 0.91 8.88
CA LEU A 114 -4.27 0.57 7.75
C LEU A 114 -3.01 1.45 7.75
N VAL A 115 -1.85 0.81 7.74
CA VAL A 115 -0.55 1.46 7.57
C VAL A 115 0.04 1.04 6.22
N MET A 116 0.44 2.02 5.42
CA MET A 116 1.05 1.80 4.11
C MET A 116 2.42 2.44 4.03
N ALA A 117 3.32 1.80 3.31
CA ALA A 117 4.64 2.31 2.99
C ALA A 117 4.99 2.06 1.51
N ARG A 118 5.93 2.83 0.97
CA ARG A 118 6.34 2.70 -0.44
C ARG A 118 7.09 1.39 -0.73
N THR A 119 7.82 0.88 0.25
CA THR A 119 8.66 -0.33 0.15
C THR A 119 8.38 -1.25 1.34
N ASN A 120 8.81 -2.51 1.24
CA ASN A 120 8.50 -3.52 2.25
C ASN A 120 9.31 -3.32 3.53
N ALA A 121 10.57 -2.91 3.42
CA ALA A 121 11.47 -2.76 4.56
C ALA A 121 10.91 -1.91 5.72
N PRO A 122 10.44 -0.66 5.52
CA PRO A 122 9.87 0.13 6.61
C PRO A 122 8.59 -0.52 7.17
N MET A 123 7.78 -1.18 6.35
CA MET A 123 6.59 -1.90 6.80
C MET A 123 6.93 -3.09 7.70
N ILE A 124 7.95 -3.89 7.36
CA ILE A 124 8.41 -5.03 8.18
C ILE A 124 9.02 -4.54 9.49
N SER A 125 9.87 -3.51 9.43
CA SER A 125 10.45 -2.88 10.63
C SER A 125 9.35 -2.40 11.58
N PHE A 126 8.38 -1.67 11.05
CA PHE A 126 7.26 -1.14 11.84
C PHE A 126 6.35 -2.26 12.39
N ALA A 127 6.04 -3.28 11.59
CA ALA A 127 5.26 -4.44 12.03
C ALA A 127 5.93 -5.18 13.20
N LEU A 128 7.25 -5.34 13.15
CA LEU A 128 8.01 -5.91 14.27
C LEU A 128 7.87 -5.06 15.51
N ARG A 129 8.05 -3.73 15.42
CA ARG A 129 7.88 -2.77 16.52
C ARG A 129 6.48 -2.84 17.16
N CYS A 130 5.43 -2.89 16.34
CA CYS A 130 4.05 -3.10 16.78
C CYS A 130 3.89 -4.41 17.57
N ALA A 131 4.42 -5.52 17.05
CA ALA A 131 4.38 -6.80 17.75
C ALA A 131 5.09 -6.77 19.12
N GLN A 132 6.13 -5.95 19.28
CA GLN A 132 6.81 -5.78 20.57
C GLN A 132 5.96 -5.06 21.63
N GLN A 133 5.09 -4.16 21.19
CA GLN A 133 4.12 -3.48 22.06
C GLN A 133 2.88 -4.35 22.35
N GLY A 134 2.88 -5.61 21.88
CA GLY A 134 1.75 -6.53 22.02
C GLY A 134 0.60 -6.27 21.05
N LEU A 135 0.81 -5.44 20.01
CA LEU A 135 -0.18 -5.23 18.96
C LEU A 135 -0.17 -6.41 17.99
N THR A 136 -1.36 -6.90 17.65
CA THR A 136 -1.51 -7.92 16.60
C THR A 136 -1.45 -7.23 15.24
N VAL A 137 -0.55 -7.68 14.36
CA VAL A 137 -0.32 -7.10 13.04
C VAL A 137 -0.53 -8.16 11.97
N GLU A 138 -1.23 -7.80 10.92
CA GLU A 138 -1.30 -8.58 9.68
C GLU A 138 -0.53 -7.83 8.58
N VAL A 139 0.48 -8.47 8.01
CA VAL A 139 1.22 -7.93 6.87
C VAL A 139 0.56 -8.43 5.59
N MET A 140 -0.07 -7.52 4.85
CA MET A 140 -0.75 -7.83 3.59
C MET A 140 0.26 -8.24 2.51
N GLY A 141 0.21 -9.51 2.09
CA GLY A 141 1.14 -10.08 1.11
C GLY A 141 1.60 -11.47 1.54
N HIS A 142 0.80 -12.48 1.19
CA HIS A 142 0.91 -13.87 1.67
C HIS A 142 2.31 -14.50 1.52
N ASP A 143 3.14 -14.02 0.59
CA ASP A 143 4.46 -14.60 0.32
C ASP A 143 5.63 -13.84 0.94
N LEU A 144 5.44 -12.63 1.48
CA LEU A 144 6.56 -11.81 1.92
C LEU A 144 7.26 -12.42 3.14
N VAL A 145 6.48 -12.83 4.14
CA VAL A 145 7.02 -13.43 5.38
C VAL A 145 7.76 -14.74 5.09
N ALA A 146 7.14 -15.64 4.32
CA ALA A 146 7.73 -16.94 3.97
C ALA A 146 9.04 -16.77 3.15
N LYS A 147 9.08 -15.80 2.22
CA LYS A 147 10.31 -15.48 1.49
C LYS A 147 11.39 -14.96 2.44
N LEU A 148 11.04 -14.01 3.30
CA LEU A 148 11.99 -13.43 4.26
C LEU A 148 12.58 -14.49 5.19
N GLU A 149 11.75 -15.37 5.75
CA GLU A 149 12.22 -16.46 6.63
C GLU A 149 13.30 -17.33 5.97
N GLY A 150 13.09 -17.72 4.71
CA GLY A 150 14.06 -18.51 3.95
C GLY A 150 15.39 -17.79 3.70
N HIS A 151 15.36 -16.47 3.51
CA HIS A 151 16.58 -15.68 3.31
C HIS A 151 17.29 -15.36 4.63
N VAL A 152 16.54 -15.04 5.69
CA VAL A 152 17.09 -14.75 7.03
C VAL A 152 17.81 -15.97 7.58
N THR A 153 17.21 -17.15 7.50
CA THR A 153 17.84 -18.40 7.98
C THR A 153 19.13 -18.76 7.24
N ARG A 154 19.24 -18.39 5.96
CA ARG A 154 20.48 -18.54 5.17
C ARG A 154 21.55 -17.51 5.50
N CYS A 155 21.14 -16.28 5.82
CA CYS A 155 22.06 -15.17 6.08
C CYS A 155 22.55 -15.13 7.54
N PHE A 156 21.70 -15.52 8.50
CA PHE A 156 21.97 -15.43 9.92
C PHE A 156 21.71 -16.78 10.63
N ALA A 157 22.79 -17.50 10.92
CA ALA A 157 22.77 -18.51 11.97
C ALA A 157 22.98 -17.84 13.34
N TYR A 158 22.11 -18.14 14.31
CA TYR A 158 22.22 -17.67 15.69
C TYR A 158 23.30 -18.46 16.47
N PRO A 159 24.06 -17.84 17.39
CA PRO A 159 24.06 -16.41 17.75
C PRO A 159 24.86 -15.54 16.76
N PHE A 160 24.54 -14.24 16.74
CA PHE A 160 25.29 -13.22 16.03
C PHE A 160 25.19 -11.87 16.75
N GLU A 161 26.21 -11.05 16.60
CA GLU A 161 26.29 -9.70 17.17
C GLU A 161 25.92 -8.64 16.12
N VAL A 162 25.65 -7.40 16.57
CA VAL A 162 25.36 -6.27 15.67
C VAL A 162 26.49 -6.06 14.65
N ALA A 163 27.74 -6.29 15.07
CA ALA A 163 28.92 -6.16 14.21
C ALA A 163 28.97 -7.20 13.07
N ASP A 164 28.24 -8.31 13.19
CA ASP A 164 28.20 -9.36 12.17
C ASP A 164 27.19 -9.06 11.05
N ILE A 165 26.30 -8.08 11.24
CA ILE A 165 25.17 -7.83 10.32
C ILE A 165 25.65 -7.37 8.95
N GLU A 166 26.44 -6.30 8.91
CA GLU A 166 26.96 -5.74 7.65
C GLU A 166 27.80 -6.75 6.84
N PRO A 167 28.82 -7.43 7.40
CA PRO A 167 29.64 -8.36 6.62
C PRO A 167 28.83 -9.55 6.08
N ARG A 168 27.88 -10.10 6.88
CA ARG A 168 27.03 -11.21 6.43
C ARG A 168 26.07 -10.79 5.30
N LEU A 169 25.51 -9.58 5.38
CA LEU A 169 24.65 -9.05 4.31
C LEU A 169 25.44 -8.78 3.02
N GLN A 170 26.68 -8.29 3.12
CA GLN A 170 27.55 -8.10 1.97
C GLN A 170 27.86 -9.43 1.27
N GLU A 171 28.28 -10.44 2.04
CA GLU A 171 28.53 -11.79 1.52
C GLU A 171 27.29 -12.39 0.86
N TYR A 172 26.14 -12.28 1.54
CA TYR A 172 24.88 -12.81 1.03
C TYR A 172 24.41 -12.09 -0.24
N GLY A 173 24.54 -10.76 -0.30
CA GLY A 173 24.22 -9.97 -1.48
C GLY A 173 25.09 -10.33 -2.69
N MET A 174 26.38 -10.61 -2.47
CA MET A 174 27.26 -11.13 -3.52
C MET A 174 26.83 -12.51 -4.01
N ALA A 175 26.43 -13.40 -3.11
CA ALA A 175 25.92 -14.72 -3.46
C ALA A 175 24.64 -14.63 -4.30
N LEU A 176 23.68 -13.77 -3.92
CA LEU A 176 22.46 -13.52 -4.71
C LEU A 176 22.78 -13.01 -6.12
N LEU A 177 23.72 -12.05 -6.21
CA LEU A 177 24.16 -11.54 -7.51
C LEU A 177 24.72 -12.67 -8.38
N GLN A 178 25.59 -13.51 -7.81
CA GLN A 178 26.16 -14.67 -8.51
C GLN A 178 25.07 -15.64 -8.98
N ASP A 179 24.09 -15.98 -8.13
CA ASP A 179 22.96 -16.84 -8.49
C ASP A 179 22.20 -16.29 -9.72
N HIS A 180 21.95 -14.97 -9.78
CA HIS A 180 21.33 -14.34 -10.95
C HIS A 180 22.19 -14.48 -12.22
N TYR A 181 23.52 -14.37 -12.08
CA TYR A 181 24.43 -14.55 -13.21
C TYR A 181 24.44 -15.98 -13.73
N GLU A 182 24.42 -16.98 -12.84
CA GLU A 182 24.39 -18.41 -13.15
C GLU A 182 23.06 -18.83 -13.78
N GLN A 183 21.95 -18.22 -13.35
CA GLN A 183 20.64 -18.39 -13.98
C GLN A 183 20.49 -17.66 -15.32
N GLY A 184 21.55 -16.99 -15.81
CA GLY A 184 21.56 -16.30 -17.09
C GLY A 184 20.71 -15.02 -17.12
N VAL A 185 20.39 -14.43 -15.96
CA VAL A 185 19.64 -13.18 -15.88
C VAL A 185 20.52 -12.01 -16.34
N ARG A 186 20.02 -11.18 -17.26
CA ARG A 186 20.80 -10.11 -17.91
C ARG A 186 19.99 -8.82 -18.11
N GLY A 187 20.71 -7.71 -18.34
CA GLY A 187 20.13 -6.44 -18.77
C GLY A 187 19.05 -5.90 -17.84
N LYS A 188 17.89 -5.52 -18.40
CA LYS A 188 16.76 -4.98 -17.61
C LYS A 188 16.22 -5.95 -16.56
N ARG A 189 16.26 -7.26 -16.84
CA ARG A 189 15.81 -8.28 -15.87
C ARG A 189 16.74 -8.34 -14.67
N LEU A 190 18.05 -8.27 -14.90
CA LEU A 190 19.04 -8.26 -13.82
C LEU A 190 18.89 -7.03 -12.94
N ARG A 191 18.72 -5.84 -13.53
CA ARG A 191 18.49 -4.60 -12.75
C ARG A 191 17.26 -4.70 -11.86
N ARG A 192 16.17 -5.29 -12.35
CA ARG A 192 14.94 -5.50 -11.55
C ARG A 192 15.16 -6.47 -10.42
N ALA A 193 15.83 -7.59 -10.69
CA ALA A 193 16.17 -8.57 -9.67
C ALA A 193 17.05 -7.95 -8.57
N MET A 194 18.10 -7.21 -8.95
CA MET A 194 18.96 -6.50 -8.00
C MET A 194 18.19 -5.47 -7.15
N GLN A 195 17.20 -4.78 -7.74
CA GLN A 195 16.37 -3.84 -6.98
C GLN A 195 15.52 -4.54 -5.92
N GLN A 196 15.03 -5.76 -6.22
CA GLN A 196 14.32 -6.61 -5.28
C GLN A 196 15.27 -7.15 -4.20
N ASP A 197 16.49 -7.55 -4.58
CA ASP A 197 17.51 -8.01 -3.62
C ASP A 197 17.90 -6.90 -2.65
N VAL A 198 18.00 -5.65 -3.10
CA VAL A 198 18.25 -4.51 -2.21
C VAL A 198 17.13 -4.35 -1.19
N ASP A 199 15.86 -4.36 -1.60
CA ASP A 199 14.72 -4.29 -0.67
C ASP A 199 14.74 -5.46 0.33
N LEU A 200 15.03 -6.67 -0.16
CA LEU A 200 15.20 -7.87 0.67
C LEU A 200 16.32 -7.70 1.70
N LEU A 201 17.52 -7.27 1.30
CA LEU A 201 18.66 -7.10 2.19
C LEU A 201 18.37 -6.05 3.27
N VAL A 202 17.67 -4.97 2.93
CA VAL A 202 17.24 -3.97 3.92
C VAL A 202 16.21 -4.55 4.88
N CYS A 203 15.25 -5.37 4.42
CA CYS A 203 14.32 -6.08 5.30
C CYS A 203 15.05 -7.01 6.28
N ILE A 204 16.02 -7.79 5.77
CA ILE A 204 16.83 -8.70 6.60
C ILE A 204 17.65 -7.90 7.61
N ALA A 205 18.25 -6.78 7.20
CA ALA A 205 19.01 -5.90 8.09
C ALA A 205 18.15 -5.37 9.24
N ALA A 206 16.94 -4.88 8.94
CA ALA A 206 16.00 -4.39 9.94
C ALA A 206 15.63 -5.47 10.96
N LEU A 207 15.32 -6.69 10.49
CA LEU A 207 15.03 -7.83 11.37
C LEU A 207 16.24 -8.23 12.21
N ALA A 208 17.43 -8.34 11.60
CA ALA A 208 18.65 -8.77 12.27
C ALA A 208 19.09 -7.78 13.35
N ALA A 209 18.99 -6.47 13.07
CA ALA A 209 19.28 -5.42 14.05
C ALA A 209 18.36 -5.53 15.27
N GLU A 210 17.08 -5.80 15.03
CA GLU A 210 16.09 -5.98 16.10
C GLU A 210 16.39 -7.20 16.97
N VAL A 211 16.75 -8.33 16.35
CA VAL A 211 17.12 -9.57 17.07
C VAL A 211 18.42 -9.39 17.87
N ALA A 212 19.47 -8.82 17.28
CA ALA A 212 20.76 -8.62 17.93
C ALA A 212 20.66 -7.66 19.13
N THR A 213 19.88 -6.59 19.00
CA THR A 213 19.65 -5.62 20.09
C THR A 213 18.98 -6.28 21.30
N ARG A 214 18.16 -7.31 21.08
CA ARG A 214 17.46 -8.08 22.12
C ARG A 214 18.30 -9.19 22.75
N ALA A 215 19.26 -9.74 22.01
CA ALA A 215 20.17 -10.76 22.52
C ALA A 215 21.19 -10.20 23.52
N LEU A 216 21.46 -8.90 23.47
CA LEU A 216 22.24 -8.20 24.50
C LEU A 216 21.50 -8.30 25.84
N PRO A 217 22.11 -8.86 26.90
CA PRO A 217 21.47 -8.93 28.20
C PRO A 217 21.13 -7.51 28.65
N THR A 218 19.87 -7.27 29.00
CA THR A 218 19.45 -6.09 29.74
C THR A 218 20.34 -5.97 30.96
N ARG A 219 21.35 -5.08 30.91
CA ARG A 219 22.12 -4.72 32.10
C ARG A 219 21.13 -4.17 33.10
N GLY A 220 20.81 -5.01 34.09
CA GLY A 220 19.87 -4.70 35.14
C GLY A 220 20.20 -3.34 35.75
N THR A 221 19.16 -2.54 35.92
CA THR A 221 19.08 -1.45 36.89
C THR A 221 19.39 -2.02 38.28
N SER A 222 20.67 -2.05 38.64
CA SER A 222 21.12 -2.17 40.01
C SER A 222 21.43 -0.77 40.53
N ALA A 223 20.58 -0.29 41.42
CA ALA A 223 20.85 0.88 42.24
C ALA A 223 22.16 0.68 43.02
N ALA A 224 23.09 1.64 42.90
CA ALA A 224 24.09 1.94 43.92
C ALA A 224 24.48 3.41 43.80
N SER A 225 24.13 4.16 44.84
CA SER A 225 24.46 5.56 45.09
C SER A 225 25.95 5.76 45.38
N SER A 226 26.55 6.84 44.84
CA SER A 226 27.19 7.94 45.61
C SER A 226 28.09 8.81 44.72
N ALA A 227 27.81 10.12 44.71
CA ALA A 227 28.58 11.22 44.10
C ALA A 227 29.86 11.56 44.93
N PRO A 228 30.67 12.64 44.68
CA PRO A 228 30.55 13.71 43.66
C PRO A 228 31.89 14.18 43.01
N GLY A 229 31.79 15.07 42.01
CA GLY A 229 32.80 16.12 41.78
C GLY A 229 33.40 16.20 40.36
N GLY A 230 33.27 17.37 39.73
CA GLY A 230 34.10 17.76 38.59
C GLY A 230 33.41 18.58 37.50
N ARG A 231 33.22 19.88 37.74
CA ARG A 231 33.03 20.87 36.66
C ARG A 231 34.35 21.02 35.91
N LEU A 232 34.34 21.02 34.57
CA LEU A 232 35.19 21.89 33.74
C LEU A 232 34.50 22.17 32.39
N ASN A 233 34.43 23.47 32.07
CA ASN A 233 34.05 24.04 30.77
C ASN A 233 35.17 23.84 29.74
N GLY A 234 34.82 23.85 28.45
CA GLY A 234 35.77 24.12 27.36
C GLY A 234 35.14 24.01 25.98
N ASN A 235 34.77 25.16 25.40
CA ASN A 235 34.33 25.31 24.00
C ASN A 235 35.46 24.99 23.01
N SER A 236 35.11 24.45 21.84
CA SER A 236 35.63 24.94 20.55
C SER A 236 34.77 24.42 19.39
N GLU A 237 34.16 25.36 18.69
CA GLU A 237 33.52 25.22 17.39
C GLU A 237 34.55 24.84 16.32
N THR A 238 34.17 23.98 15.37
CA THR A 238 34.57 24.11 13.96
C THR A 238 33.46 23.58 13.06
N GLU A 239 33.06 24.43 12.14
CA GLU A 239 32.07 24.20 11.09
C GLU A 239 32.52 23.11 10.10
N GLY A 240 31.54 22.36 9.59
CA GLY A 240 31.73 21.42 8.48
C GLY A 240 30.38 20.98 7.94
N GLY A 241 29.85 21.74 6.99
CA GLY A 241 28.56 21.49 6.35
C GLY A 241 28.50 20.14 5.63
N GLY A 242 27.39 19.43 5.83
CA GLY A 242 27.02 18.25 5.08
C GLY A 242 25.55 17.97 5.30
N ARG A 243 24.70 18.36 4.35
CA ARG A 243 23.27 18.01 4.32
C ARG A 243 23.17 16.49 4.18
N THR A 244 22.91 15.79 5.27
CA THR A 244 22.36 14.44 5.24
C THR A 244 20.85 14.57 5.06
N GLY A 245 20.34 13.98 3.98
CA GLY A 245 18.90 13.93 3.72
C GLY A 245 18.20 13.21 4.88
N ASP A 246 17.28 13.92 5.51
CA ASP A 246 16.37 13.38 6.51
C ASP A 246 15.54 12.26 5.85
N GLY A 247 15.87 11.01 6.18
CA GLY A 247 15.20 9.81 5.71
C GLY A 247 13.94 9.53 6.53
N THR A 248 13.17 10.56 6.88
CA THR A 248 11.90 10.41 7.57
C THR A 248 10.93 9.68 6.66
N SER A 249 10.73 8.39 6.94
CA SER A 249 9.68 7.60 6.32
C SER A 249 8.34 8.24 6.68
N ARG A 250 7.61 8.74 5.68
CA ARG A 250 6.27 9.30 5.87
C ARG A 250 5.28 8.15 5.90
N PHE A 251 4.64 7.96 7.05
CA PHE A 251 3.51 7.05 7.20
C PHE A 251 2.22 7.84 7.07
N VAL A 252 1.23 7.25 6.41
CA VAL A 252 -0.14 7.78 6.37
C VAL A 252 -0.99 6.85 7.22
N LEU A 253 -1.60 7.40 8.27
CA LEU A 253 -2.58 6.70 9.10
C LEU A 253 -3.97 7.11 8.63
N GLU A 254 -4.74 6.18 8.08
CA GLU A 254 -6.13 6.43 7.69
C GLU A 254 -7.08 5.79 8.72
N ARG A 255 -7.85 6.63 9.43
CA ARG A 255 -8.89 6.17 10.36
C ARG A 255 -10.23 6.15 9.65
N THR A 256 -10.73 4.97 9.29
CA THR A 256 -12.11 4.83 8.80
C THR A 256 -13.08 4.76 9.98
N ARG A 257 -13.50 5.93 10.50
CA ARG A 257 -14.67 5.98 11.39
C ARG A 257 -15.93 5.68 10.57
N THR A 258 -16.37 4.43 10.56
CA THR A 258 -17.74 4.13 10.15
C THR A 258 -18.68 4.74 11.20
N ASN A 259 -19.39 5.80 10.85
CA ASN A 259 -20.45 6.37 11.67
C ASN A 259 -21.58 5.34 11.79
N ARG A 260 -21.49 4.42 12.75
CA ARG A 260 -22.57 3.48 13.13
C ARG A 260 -23.71 4.17 13.90
N GLU A 261 -23.62 5.47 14.19
CA GLU A 261 -24.61 6.18 15.00
C GLU A 261 -25.79 6.78 14.21
N ALA A 262 -25.90 6.54 12.89
CA ALA A 262 -27.04 7.02 12.09
C ALA A 262 -28.15 5.98 11.84
N GLU A 263 -28.00 4.72 12.28
CA GLU A 263 -28.95 3.63 11.97
C GLU A 263 -29.71 3.06 13.19
N SER A 264 -29.63 3.68 14.37
CA SER A 264 -30.23 3.13 15.60
C SER A 264 -31.70 3.49 15.86
N THR A 265 -32.39 4.18 14.94
CA THR A 265 -33.85 4.42 15.05
C THR A 265 -34.61 3.80 13.89
N HIS A 266 -34.65 2.47 13.81
CA HIS A 266 -35.82 1.67 13.45
C HIS A 266 -35.45 0.19 13.36
N GLN A 267 -35.69 -0.58 14.42
CA GLN A 267 -36.46 -1.85 14.38
C GLN A 267 -36.25 -2.64 15.67
N ALA A 268 -37.30 -2.64 16.50
CA ALA A 268 -37.56 -3.68 17.47
C ALA A 268 -38.49 -4.70 16.81
N ALA A 269 -38.11 -5.99 16.77
CA ALA A 269 -38.95 -7.16 17.06
C ALA A 269 -38.27 -8.49 16.65
N ASP A 270 -38.39 -9.46 17.56
CA ASP A 270 -38.22 -10.92 17.45
C ASP A 270 -36.83 -11.59 17.47
N GLY A 271 -36.67 -12.49 18.47
CA GLY A 271 -35.57 -13.46 18.63
C GLY A 271 -35.96 -14.88 18.17
N PRO A 272 -35.36 -15.96 18.73
CA PRO A 272 -33.93 -16.23 18.77
C PRO A 272 -33.56 -17.55 18.04
N GLY A 273 -32.32 -17.61 17.53
CA GLY A 273 -31.56 -18.86 17.46
C GLY A 273 -31.37 -19.51 16.09
N LYS A 274 -30.20 -19.25 15.48
CA LYS A 274 -29.20 -20.28 15.12
C LYS A 274 -27.92 -19.60 14.63
N ARG A 275 -26.81 -19.95 15.27
CA ARG A 275 -25.44 -19.56 14.91
C ARG A 275 -25.11 -20.09 13.51
N CYS A 276 -24.73 -19.20 12.61
CA CYS A 276 -23.90 -19.50 11.46
C CYS A 276 -22.89 -18.36 11.30
N LEU A 277 -21.63 -18.75 11.09
CA LEU A 277 -20.44 -17.91 10.93
C LEU A 277 -20.65 -16.86 9.83
N PRO A 278 -20.28 -15.57 10.01
CA PRO A 278 -20.22 -14.65 8.89
C PRO A 278 -18.84 -14.70 8.24
N THR A 279 -18.80 -15.35 7.09
CA THR A 279 -17.90 -15.02 5.98
C THR A 279 -18.34 -13.64 5.46
N THR A 280 -17.66 -12.56 5.85
CA THR A 280 -18.02 -11.19 5.43
C THR A 280 -17.46 -10.97 4.02
N ALA A 281 -18.25 -11.06 2.93
CA ALA A 281 -19.30 -10.14 2.50
C ALA A 281 -18.77 -8.72 2.19
N LEU A 282 -18.02 -8.60 1.09
CA LEU A 282 -17.84 -7.34 0.37
C LEU A 282 -19.17 -6.98 -0.30
N ASN A 283 -19.98 -6.16 0.37
CA ASN A 283 -21.19 -5.59 -0.18
C ASN A 283 -20.85 -4.53 -1.23
N SER A 284 -20.93 -4.93 -2.50
CA SER A 284 -21.15 -4.07 -3.65
C SER A 284 -22.57 -3.49 -3.56
N VAL A 285 -22.71 -2.26 -3.08
CA VAL A 285 -23.92 -1.46 -3.35
C VAL A 285 -23.69 -0.68 -4.63
N ARG A 286 -24.13 -1.28 -5.74
CA ARG A 286 -24.19 -0.67 -7.07
C ARG A 286 -25.54 0.02 -7.21
N SER A 287 -25.55 1.35 -7.28
CA SER A 287 -26.71 2.07 -7.82
C SER A 287 -26.58 2.11 -9.34
N ALA A 288 -27.32 1.22 -10.01
CA ALA A 288 -27.55 1.25 -11.45
C ALA A 288 -28.77 2.14 -11.74
N VAL A 289 -28.63 3.12 -12.62
CA VAL A 289 -29.79 3.81 -13.23
C VAL A 289 -29.90 3.30 -14.66
N MET A 290 -30.89 2.45 -14.91
CA MET A 290 -31.37 2.16 -16.26
C MET A 290 -32.23 3.33 -16.74
N LEU A 291 -31.95 3.82 -17.95
CA LEU A 291 -32.95 4.55 -18.73
C LEU A 291 -33.29 3.70 -19.96
N ASP A 292 -34.56 3.29 -19.99
CA ASP A 292 -35.23 2.58 -21.07
C ASP A 292 -35.27 3.44 -22.34
N HIS A 293 -34.88 2.86 -23.47
CA HIS A 293 -35.19 3.40 -24.78
C HIS A 293 -35.75 2.27 -25.65
N SER A 294 -37.06 2.07 -25.50
CA SER A 294 -37.90 1.45 -26.51
C SER A 294 -37.97 2.34 -27.77
N PRO A 295 -37.94 1.76 -28.99
CA PRO A 295 -38.01 2.52 -30.23
C PRO A 295 -39.48 2.83 -30.57
N HIS A 296 -39.81 4.10 -30.82
CA HIS A 296 -41.06 4.43 -31.52
C HIS A 296 -40.80 4.57 -33.04
N PRO A 297 -41.72 4.07 -33.89
CA PRO A 297 -41.57 4.00 -35.33
C PRO A 297 -42.04 5.29 -36.03
N ASN A 298 -41.47 5.54 -37.22
CA ASN A 298 -42.00 6.27 -38.38
C ASN A 298 -43.06 7.37 -38.18
N ASP A 299 -42.69 8.59 -38.59
CA ASP A 299 -43.48 9.47 -39.48
C ASP A 299 -42.46 10.25 -40.33
N GLN A 300 -42.27 9.92 -41.61
CA GLN A 300 -42.96 10.47 -42.79
C GLN A 300 -42.80 11.98 -43.02
N GLN A 301 -42.24 12.28 -44.20
CA GLN A 301 -42.43 13.44 -45.09
C GLN A 301 -41.39 14.57 -45.12
N LEU A 302 -40.94 14.76 -46.38
CA LEU A 302 -40.22 15.86 -47.05
C LEU A 302 -38.69 15.89 -46.94
#